data_AF-A0AA39U150-F1
#
_entry.id   AF-A0AA39U150-F1
#
_cell.length_a   1.000
_cell.length_b   1.000
_cell.length_c   1.000
_cell.angle_alpha   90.00
_cell.angle_beta   90.00
_cell.angle_gamma   90.00
#
_symmetry.space_group_name_H-M   'P 1'
#
loop_
_entity.id
_entity.type
_entity.pdbx_description
1 polymer ?
#
loop_
_entity_poly.entity_id
_entity_poly.type
_entity_poly.pdbx_seq_one_letter_code
_entity_poly.pdbx_strand_id
1 'polypeptide(L)'
;MGIDITRLLDLPDFPEDSSGTAAGTYTVTPDFEEHSLVGEGPEYKYQTWFQTPPLDPETIKRIHSVQLFAESHAQGFVDNAAAGTWTWFELAIMENEEADKPRVKDGVTLAWTSHKNFLKQFEYGWKSGVKFGEKHDIFRLLEDGNVIAVRLCARFLEWVVYAKSGFLQIEIGNKVKRKPLEYGQVVTTVKTVNDVFREINSAMALDGMQIAKVPEALFTAGMMTGRDQRPLRVLSLDGGGVRGIAALMLLDEVMKRSHPGKLPHEVFDMIGGTSTGGFIAVMLGRMKMSIADCITCYTKFMNVVFPPKNKVIKDLIQERLGDPDKVLLMDSDPAAQGSCKVFLMAVNQSGANNHAPVTLRSYEHPLERPAVPGIKLWEACRATSAAPSFFEPLKVGGFTFLDGGLQANNPLGWHVLNIPYVFGPTRNTSCFLSIGTGTPRTETVPNANAVNIVGFAKSMASIATNTEITNILFRSLINAFAPHPTEKKYWRFNVGDGCPDFVETAEGTWEWKLLETREEQELGELDDVAAMKNTITATEKYMKLEGAEVMINECAKSLAAVVCQH
;
A
#
# COMPACT_ATOMS: atom_id res chain seq x y z
N MET A 1 8.62 0.47 27.08
CA MET A 1 9.34 1.41 27.97
C MET A 1 8.41 2.59 28.21
N GLY A 2 8.10 2.91 29.46
CA GLY A 2 7.29 4.09 29.78
C GLY A 2 8.09 5.37 29.48
N ILE A 3 7.44 6.39 28.95
CA ILE A 3 8.03 7.71 28.74
C ILE A 3 8.20 8.35 30.12
N ASP A 4 9.41 8.75 30.49
CA ASP A 4 9.68 9.53 31.71
C ASP A 4 9.29 11.00 31.46
N ILE A 5 7.98 11.27 31.55
CA ILE A 5 7.40 12.60 31.32
C ILE A 5 7.88 13.62 32.35
N THR A 6 8.18 13.19 33.57
CA THR A 6 8.66 14.07 34.64
C THR A 6 9.90 14.86 34.25
N ARG A 7 10.88 14.22 33.58
CA ARG A 7 12.08 14.93 33.08
C ARG A 7 11.80 15.90 31.94
N LEU A 8 10.71 15.71 31.22
CA LEU A 8 10.35 16.56 30.08
C LEU A 8 9.57 17.81 30.54
N LEU A 9 8.83 17.72 31.65
CA LEU A 9 8.16 18.85 32.28
C LEU A 9 9.12 19.84 32.96
N ASP A 10 10.34 19.40 33.30
CA ASP A 10 11.37 20.25 33.90
C ASP A 10 12.20 21.04 32.87
N LEU A 11 11.90 20.90 31.57
CA LEU A 11 12.59 21.63 30.50
C LEU A 11 12.17 23.11 30.50
N PRO A 12 13.07 24.03 30.11
CA PRO A 12 12.73 25.44 29.98
C PRO A 12 11.73 25.69 28.84
N ASP A 13 10.86 26.68 29.02
CA ASP A 13 9.97 27.14 27.97
C ASP A 13 10.74 27.71 26.79
N PHE A 14 10.21 27.49 25.59
CA PHE A 14 10.75 28.10 24.38
C PHE A 14 10.55 29.62 24.44
N PRO A 15 11.58 30.44 24.16
CA PRO A 15 11.48 31.90 24.28
C PRO A 15 10.40 32.49 23.38
N GLU A 16 9.66 33.51 23.89
CA GLU A 16 8.69 34.28 23.09
C GLU A 16 9.35 34.99 21.89
N ASP A 17 10.54 35.55 22.11
CA ASP A 17 11.42 36.00 21.03
C ASP A 17 12.39 34.87 20.69
N SER A 18 12.16 34.24 19.53
CA SER A 18 13.02 33.16 19.07
C SER A 18 14.44 33.65 18.73
N SER A 19 14.65 34.95 18.52
CA SER A 19 15.93 35.51 18.12
C SER A 19 17.01 35.27 19.18
N GLY A 20 18.13 34.66 18.76
CA GLY A 20 19.25 34.39 19.66
C GLY A 20 19.03 33.27 20.67
N THR A 21 17.97 32.44 20.53
CA THR A 21 17.70 31.28 21.41
C THR A 21 18.97 30.44 21.63
N ALA A 22 19.35 30.21 22.89
CA ALA A 22 20.58 29.48 23.22
C ALA A 22 20.47 27.99 22.80
N ALA A 23 21.60 27.30 22.62
CA ALA A 23 21.57 25.86 22.38
C ALA A 23 21.02 25.13 23.62
N GLY A 24 20.13 24.17 23.41
CA GLY A 24 19.42 23.49 24.49
C GLY A 24 18.16 22.79 24.00
N THR A 25 17.43 22.20 24.94
CA THR A 25 16.13 21.57 24.69
C THR A 25 15.06 22.37 25.42
N TYR A 26 14.00 22.70 24.71
CA TYR A 26 12.92 23.57 25.18
C TYR A 26 11.57 22.89 24.98
N THR A 27 10.55 23.41 25.65
CA THR A 27 9.16 23.00 25.50
C THR A 27 8.26 24.17 25.10
N VAL A 28 7.27 23.87 24.27
CA VAL A 28 6.10 24.73 24.07
C VAL A 28 4.89 23.97 24.59
N THR A 29 4.12 24.56 25.48
CA THR A 29 2.97 23.91 26.13
C THR A 29 1.64 24.58 25.72
N PRO A 30 0.52 23.84 25.69
CA PRO A 30 -0.80 24.42 25.54
C PRO A 30 -1.24 25.17 26.80
N ASP A 31 -2.43 25.78 26.71
CA ASP A 31 -3.20 26.08 27.91
C ASP A 31 -3.51 24.79 28.70
N PHE A 32 -3.81 24.94 29.99
CA PHE A 32 -4.13 23.81 30.87
C PHE A 32 -5.60 23.38 30.75
N GLU A 33 -6.28 23.74 29.65
CA GLU A 33 -7.67 23.35 29.40
C GLU A 33 -7.75 22.04 28.62
N GLU A 34 -8.84 21.32 28.81
CA GLU A 34 -9.13 20.11 28.04
C GLU A 34 -9.74 20.50 26.69
N HIS A 35 -9.14 20.01 25.61
CA HIS A 35 -9.62 20.24 24.26
C HIS A 35 -10.17 18.96 23.66
N SER A 36 -11.25 19.09 22.87
CA SER A 36 -11.78 17.96 22.09
C SER A 36 -12.25 18.41 20.72
N LEU A 37 -12.14 17.50 19.75
CA LEU A 37 -12.59 17.75 18.39
C LEU A 37 -13.36 16.54 17.86
N VAL A 38 -14.57 16.79 17.36
CA VAL A 38 -15.48 15.80 16.81
C VAL A 38 -15.46 15.85 15.28
N GLY A 39 -15.37 14.69 14.64
CA GLY A 39 -15.57 14.52 13.22
C GLY A 39 -17.05 14.57 12.85
N GLU A 40 -17.39 15.34 11.83
CA GLU A 40 -18.77 15.58 11.41
C GLU A 40 -19.16 14.82 10.13
N GLY A 41 -18.19 14.27 9.40
CA GLY A 41 -18.42 13.67 8.09
C GLY A 41 -17.15 13.19 7.41
N PRO A 42 -17.20 12.82 6.12
CA PRO A 42 -16.03 12.30 5.39
C PRO A 42 -14.93 13.34 5.20
N GLU A 43 -15.20 14.61 5.49
CA GLU A 43 -14.21 15.67 5.46
C GLU A 43 -13.35 15.68 6.72
N TYR A 44 -12.09 16.05 6.53
CA TYR A 44 -11.13 16.17 7.60
C TYR A 44 -11.32 17.49 8.37
N LYS A 45 -11.48 17.42 9.70
CA LYS A 45 -11.61 18.57 10.62
C LYS A 45 -10.36 18.72 11.49
N TYR A 46 -9.99 19.96 11.77
CA TYR A 46 -8.88 20.27 12.67
C TYR A 46 -9.14 21.50 13.54
N GLN A 47 -8.43 21.56 14.66
CA GLN A 47 -8.38 22.70 15.57
C GLN A 47 -6.93 22.89 16.03
N THR A 48 -6.41 24.12 15.95
CA THR A 48 -5.12 24.45 16.56
C THR A 48 -5.25 24.38 18.07
N TRP A 49 -4.40 23.57 18.70
CA TRP A 49 -4.36 23.43 20.15
C TRP A 49 -3.37 24.41 20.77
N PHE A 50 -2.14 24.46 20.24
CA PHE A 50 -1.11 25.42 20.62
C PHE A 50 -0.06 25.54 19.52
N GLN A 51 0.82 26.54 19.61
CA GLN A 51 1.83 26.79 18.58
C GLN A 51 3.09 27.43 19.16
N THR A 52 4.20 27.33 18.44
CA THR A 52 5.41 28.08 18.76
C THR A 52 5.18 29.59 18.58
N PRO A 53 5.97 30.44 19.24
CA PRO A 53 6.14 31.83 18.80
C PRO A 53 6.69 31.90 17.36
N PRO A 54 6.62 33.08 16.70
CA PRO A 54 7.19 33.30 15.38
C PRO A 54 8.68 32.94 15.35
N LEU A 55 9.06 32.10 14.38
CA LEU A 55 10.42 31.60 14.28
C LEU A 55 11.28 32.50 13.39
N ASP A 56 12.40 32.96 13.92
CA ASP A 56 13.37 33.75 13.17
C ASP A 56 14.26 32.85 12.26
N PRO A 57 14.85 33.40 11.18
CA PRO A 57 15.62 32.63 10.21
C PRO A 57 16.89 31.97 10.78
N GLU A 58 17.51 32.55 11.79
CA GLU A 58 18.70 32.00 12.43
C GLU A 58 18.35 30.85 13.38
N THR A 59 17.23 30.96 14.10
CA THR A 59 16.71 29.85 14.91
C THR A 59 16.24 28.69 14.04
N ILE A 60 15.51 28.94 12.94
CA ILE A 60 15.10 27.88 11.99
C ILE A 60 16.31 27.03 11.56
N LYS A 61 17.44 27.66 11.24
CA LYS A 61 18.69 26.96 10.83
C LYS A 61 19.30 26.12 11.95
N ARG A 62 18.92 26.33 13.20
CA ARG A 62 19.49 25.68 14.39
C ARG A 62 18.56 24.64 15.02
N ILE A 63 17.30 24.54 14.59
CA ILE A 63 16.40 23.48 15.06
C ILE A 63 16.91 22.11 14.61
N HIS A 64 17.31 21.27 15.55
CA HIS A 64 17.77 19.89 15.31
C HIS A 64 16.62 18.91 15.31
N SER A 65 15.61 19.14 16.15
CA SER A 65 14.43 18.29 16.13
C SER A 65 13.21 18.94 16.76
N VAL A 66 12.03 18.45 16.36
CA VAL A 66 10.77 18.68 17.07
C VAL A 66 10.05 17.37 17.31
N GLN A 67 9.45 17.21 18.49
CA GLN A 67 8.66 16.03 18.85
C GLN A 67 7.50 16.42 19.76
N LEU A 68 6.30 16.04 19.38
CA LEU A 68 5.10 16.27 20.20
C LEU A 68 4.94 15.14 21.21
N PHE A 69 4.62 15.50 22.44
CA PHE A 69 4.12 14.59 23.46
C PHE A 69 2.72 15.05 23.85
N ALA A 70 1.76 14.13 23.90
CA ALA A 70 0.38 14.45 24.24
C ALA A 70 -0.20 13.40 25.18
N GLU A 71 -0.82 13.85 26.26
CA GLU A 71 -1.73 13.09 27.10
C GLU A 71 -3.13 13.17 26.48
N SER A 72 -3.54 12.08 25.85
CA SER A 72 -4.73 12.07 25.01
C SER A 72 -5.36 10.69 24.89
N HIS A 73 -6.64 10.67 24.49
CA HIS A 73 -7.35 9.45 24.14
C HIS A 73 -8.32 9.68 22.98
N ALA A 74 -8.73 8.59 22.34
CA ALA A 74 -9.83 8.60 21.37
C ALA A 74 -11.16 8.42 22.10
N GLN A 75 -12.30 8.44 21.40
CA GLN A 75 -13.64 8.23 21.97
C GLN A 75 -13.88 6.87 22.67
N GLY A 76 -12.86 6.02 22.78
CA GLY A 76 -12.94 4.73 23.45
C GLY A 76 -13.56 3.65 22.55
N PHE A 77 -14.82 3.29 22.81
CA PHE A 77 -15.52 2.26 22.05
C PHE A 77 -15.88 2.75 20.65
N VAL A 78 -15.38 2.02 19.66
CA VAL A 78 -15.95 1.97 18.33
C VAL A 78 -16.61 0.63 18.18
N ASP A 79 -17.80 0.59 17.56
CA ASP A 79 -18.54 -0.65 17.28
C ASP A 79 -17.65 -1.73 16.65
N ASN A 80 -16.61 -1.29 15.94
CA ASN A 80 -15.59 -2.15 15.39
C ASN A 80 -14.19 -1.54 15.54
N ALA A 81 -13.43 -2.00 16.53
CA ALA A 81 -12.05 -1.59 16.77
C ALA A 81 -11.06 -2.00 15.65
N ALA A 82 -11.50 -2.70 14.61
CA ALA A 82 -10.69 -2.95 13.43
C ALA A 82 -11.05 -2.03 12.24
N ALA A 83 -11.85 -0.99 12.48
CA ALA A 83 -12.07 0.12 11.56
C ALA A 83 -10.88 1.10 11.47
N GLY A 84 -9.84 0.89 12.29
CA GLY A 84 -8.68 1.78 12.39
C GLY A 84 -8.98 3.04 13.20
N THR A 85 -7.98 3.91 13.38
CA THR A 85 -8.14 5.20 14.09
C THR A 85 -8.28 6.36 13.10
N TRP A 86 -9.30 7.20 13.30
CA TRP A 86 -9.60 8.39 12.49
C TRP A 86 -9.49 9.72 13.26
N THR A 87 -8.70 9.68 14.32
CA THR A 87 -8.33 10.81 15.17
C THR A 87 -6.82 10.85 15.35
N TRP A 88 -6.19 11.99 15.17
CA TRP A 88 -4.74 12.12 15.25
C TRP A 88 -4.31 13.50 15.72
N PHE A 89 -3.01 13.66 15.92
CA PHE A 89 -2.36 14.94 16.12
C PHE A 89 -1.46 15.23 14.94
N GLU A 90 -1.32 16.49 14.58
CA GLU A 90 -0.40 16.92 13.52
C GLU A 90 0.42 18.13 13.93
N LEU A 91 1.57 18.30 13.26
CA LEU A 91 2.32 19.54 13.23
C LEU A 91 2.07 20.24 11.90
N ALA A 92 1.70 21.51 11.92
CA ALA A 92 1.48 22.32 10.73
C ALA A 92 2.33 23.58 10.76
N ILE A 93 2.81 24.00 9.58
CA ILE A 93 3.43 25.32 9.42
C ILE A 93 2.30 26.30 9.11
N MET A 94 2.16 27.33 9.95
CA MET A 94 1.24 28.43 9.72
C MET A 94 2.02 29.65 9.23
N GLU A 95 1.35 30.54 8.48
CA GLU A 95 1.99 31.74 7.95
C GLU A 95 2.49 32.66 9.07
N ASN A 96 1.69 32.80 10.12
CA ASN A 96 1.93 33.59 11.32
C ASN A 96 1.02 33.09 12.47
N GLU A 97 1.03 33.79 13.60
CA GLU A 97 0.28 33.42 14.80
C GLU A 97 -1.24 33.54 14.63
N GLU A 98 -1.71 34.43 13.76
CA GLU A 98 -3.14 34.69 13.54
C GLU A 98 -3.76 33.80 12.46
N ALA A 99 -2.96 33.01 11.74
CA ALA A 99 -3.43 32.17 10.65
C ALA A 99 -4.35 31.03 11.16
N ASP A 100 -5.49 30.87 10.51
CA ASP A 100 -6.49 29.85 10.81
C ASP A 100 -6.27 28.54 10.03
N LYS A 101 -5.39 28.56 9.03
CA LYS A 101 -5.12 27.46 8.11
C LYS A 101 -3.62 27.27 7.91
N PRO A 102 -3.16 26.03 7.67
CA PRO A 102 -1.78 25.78 7.32
C PRO A 102 -1.39 26.51 6.05
N ARG A 103 -0.14 26.92 6.03
CA ARG A 103 0.52 27.45 4.86
C ARG A 103 0.44 26.45 3.71
N VAL A 104 0.19 26.95 2.51
CA VAL A 104 0.22 26.16 1.26
C VAL A 104 1.41 26.61 0.43
N LYS A 105 2.31 25.68 0.09
CA LYS A 105 3.48 25.95 -0.76
C LYS A 105 3.50 24.98 -1.93
N ASP A 106 3.63 25.51 -3.15
CA ASP A 106 3.55 24.76 -4.41
C ASP A 106 2.28 23.90 -4.57
N GLY A 107 1.16 24.35 -3.98
CA GLY A 107 -0.09 23.58 -3.96
C GLY A 107 -0.12 22.41 -2.98
N VAL A 108 0.84 22.34 -2.04
CA VAL A 108 0.89 21.37 -0.94
C VAL A 108 0.61 22.07 0.39
N THR A 109 -0.34 21.54 1.15
CA THR A 109 -0.66 22.01 2.51
C THR A 109 0.42 21.51 3.49
N LEU A 110 1.07 22.42 4.21
CA LEU A 110 2.22 22.11 5.07
C LEU A 110 1.81 21.56 6.44
N ALA A 111 1.40 20.29 6.48
CA ALA A 111 1.03 19.58 7.69
C ALA A 111 1.50 18.12 7.69
N TRP A 112 1.93 17.61 8.85
CA TRP A 112 2.45 16.27 9.07
C TRP A 112 1.81 15.60 10.28
N THR A 113 1.33 14.36 10.13
CA THR A 113 0.83 13.57 11.26
C THR A 113 1.95 13.32 12.26
N SER A 114 1.72 13.69 13.52
CA SER A 114 2.62 13.41 14.64
C SER A 114 2.42 12.00 15.17
N HIS A 115 1.19 11.65 15.56
CA HIS A 115 0.78 10.31 15.98
C HIS A 115 -0.75 10.19 15.98
N LYS A 116 -1.23 8.95 16.05
CA LYS A 116 -2.64 8.62 16.25
C LYS A 116 -2.88 8.15 17.69
N ASN A 117 -4.12 8.27 18.15
CA ASN A 117 -4.54 7.60 19.36
C ASN A 117 -4.70 6.10 19.13
N PHE A 118 -4.41 5.30 20.17
CA PHE A 118 -4.68 3.87 20.12
C PHE A 118 -6.16 3.64 20.37
N LEU A 119 -6.73 2.66 19.67
CA LEU A 119 -8.10 2.23 19.91
C LEU A 119 -8.20 1.56 21.29
N LYS A 120 -9.40 1.63 21.90
CA LYS A 120 -9.71 1.01 23.20
C LYS A 120 -8.95 1.56 24.42
N GLN A 121 -8.50 2.82 24.34
CA GLN A 121 -8.00 3.55 25.52
C GLN A 121 -9.07 4.57 25.95
N PHE A 122 -9.55 4.42 27.18
CA PHE A 122 -10.58 5.28 27.82
C PHE A 122 -9.97 6.32 28.75
N GLU A 123 -8.72 6.10 29.13
CA GLU A 123 -8.01 6.93 30.07
C GLU A 123 -6.98 7.76 29.32
N TYR A 124 -6.77 8.97 29.83
CA TYR A 124 -5.67 9.81 29.43
C TYR A 124 -4.34 9.05 29.58
N GLY A 125 -3.63 8.96 28.46
CA GLY A 125 -2.35 8.28 28.40
C GLY A 125 -1.37 9.10 27.58
N TRP A 126 -0.14 9.20 28.07
CA TRP A 126 0.93 9.88 27.36
C TRP A 126 1.37 9.11 26.12
N LYS A 127 1.48 9.84 25.02
CA LYS A 127 1.96 9.37 23.72
C LYS A 127 3.06 10.29 23.22
N SER A 128 4.07 9.69 22.61
CA SER A 128 5.10 10.42 21.87
C SER A 128 4.84 10.31 20.37
N GLY A 129 4.82 11.46 19.70
CA GLY A 129 4.81 11.57 18.25
C GLY A 129 6.11 11.13 17.59
N VAL A 130 6.09 11.09 16.26
CA VAL A 130 7.29 10.97 15.44
C VAL A 130 8.26 12.12 15.78
N LYS A 131 9.54 11.79 15.97
CA LYS A 131 10.61 12.80 16.11
C LYS A 131 11.01 13.29 14.71
N PHE A 132 10.69 14.54 14.40
CA PHE A 132 11.10 15.20 13.16
C PHE A 132 12.54 15.67 13.30
N GLY A 133 13.48 14.99 12.65
CA GLY A 133 14.92 15.27 12.77
C GLY A 133 15.42 16.37 11.85
N GLU A 134 16.68 16.77 12.02
CA GLU A 134 17.32 17.97 11.46
C GLU A 134 17.20 18.15 9.93
N LYS A 135 17.03 17.06 9.18
CA LYS A 135 16.91 17.04 7.71
C LYS A 135 15.46 16.93 7.21
N HIS A 136 14.49 16.86 8.12
CA HIS A 136 13.09 16.68 7.77
C HIS A 136 12.53 17.91 7.03
N ASP A 137 11.58 17.65 6.12
CA ASP A 137 10.96 18.66 5.24
C ASP A 137 10.36 19.84 5.99
N ILE A 138 9.80 19.61 7.18
CA ILE A 138 9.25 20.66 8.06
C ILE A 138 10.23 21.83 8.24
N PHE A 139 11.53 21.57 8.44
CA PHE A 139 12.52 22.63 8.64
C PHE A 139 13.12 23.18 7.35
N ARG A 140 12.86 22.52 6.23
CA ARG A 140 13.27 22.96 4.88
C ARG A 140 12.25 23.93 4.27
N LEU A 141 11.06 23.98 4.84
CA LEU A 141 9.90 24.74 4.36
C LEU A 141 9.48 25.89 5.28
N LEU A 142 10.01 25.95 6.51
CA LEU A 142 9.87 27.10 7.40
C LEU A 142 10.55 28.34 6.80
N GLU A 143 9.84 29.45 6.87
CA GLU A 143 10.31 30.79 6.50
C GLU A 143 10.16 31.74 7.70
N ASP A 144 10.72 32.95 7.55
CA ASP A 144 10.67 33.99 8.57
C ASP A 144 9.23 34.26 9.04
N GLY A 145 9.04 34.35 10.36
CA GLY A 145 7.74 34.63 10.98
C GLY A 145 6.76 33.45 11.01
N ASN A 146 7.07 32.32 10.37
CA ASN A 146 6.23 31.14 10.45
C ASN A 146 6.20 30.55 11.87
N VAL A 147 5.09 29.91 12.22
CA VAL A 147 4.94 29.17 13.48
C VAL A 147 4.70 27.69 13.21
N ILE A 148 5.10 26.84 14.15
CA ILE A 148 4.77 25.41 14.15
C ILE A 148 3.57 25.20 15.08
N ALA A 149 2.40 24.93 14.50
CA ALA A 149 1.17 24.66 15.23
C ALA A 149 0.97 23.17 15.47
N VAL A 150 0.57 22.82 16.69
CA VAL A 150 0.05 21.51 17.07
C VAL A 150 -1.46 21.53 16.90
N ARG A 151 -2.01 20.60 16.11
CA ARG A 151 -3.45 20.55 15.85
C ARG A 151 -4.05 19.20 16.23
N LEU A 152 -5.28 19.26 16.73
CA LEU A 152 -6.18 18.13 16.93
C LEU A 152 -6.89 17.84 15.62
N CYS A 153 -7.05 16.56 15.29
CA CYS A 153 -7.49 16.12 13.99
C CYS A 153 -8.55 15.03 14.14
N ALA A 154 -9.70 15.17 13.50
CA ALA A 154 -10.76 14.16 13.50
C ALA A 154 -11.41 14.03 12.12
N ARG A 155 -11.82 12.81 11.77
CA ARG A 155 -12.51 12.53 10.50
C ARG A 155 -13.57 11.46 10.69
N PHE A 156 -14.66 11.62 9.94
CA PHE A 156 -15.89 10.84 10.01
C PHE A 156 -16.75 11.11 11.23
N LEU A 157 -18.06 10.93 11.04
CA LEU A 157 -19.07 11.13 12.05
C LEU A 157 -18.71 10.38 13.35
N GLU A 158 -18.86 11.08 14.49
CA GLU A 158 -18.67 10.58 15.87
C GLU A 158 -17.24 10.19 16.27
N TRP A 159 -16.25 10.43 15.41
CA TRP A 159 -14.85 10.26 15.81
C TRP A 159 -14.39 11.46 16.63
N VAL A 160 -13.93 11.21 17.87
CA VAL A 160 -13.56 12.29 18.79
C VAL A 160 -12.14 12.08 19.31
N VAL A 161 -11.34 13.14 19.24
CA VAL A 161 -10.05 13.24 19.93
C VAL A 161 -10.23 14.07 21.19
N TYR A 162 -9.66 13.60 22.30
CA TYR A 162 -9.58 14.31 23.57
C TYR A 162 -8.11 14.53 23.92
N ALA A 163 -7.74 15.75 24.26
CA ALA A 163 -6.38 16.15 24.63
C ALA A 163 -6.45 16.97 25.92
N LYS A 164 -5.65 16.58 26.92
CA LYS A 164 -5.67 17.23 28.24
C LYS A 164 -4.40 17.99 28.54
N SER A 165 -3.25 17.46 28.15
CA SER A 165 -1.95 18.08 28.41
C SER A 165 -0.97 17.63 27.34
N GLY A 166 -0.01 18.48 26.99
CA GLY A 166 0.96 18.16 25.96
C GLY A 166 2.11 19.15 25.95
N PHE A 167 3.13 18.84 25.17
CA PHE A 167 4.20 19.78 24.88
C PHE A 167 4.90 19.41 23.58
N LEU A 168 5.33 20.43 22.85
CA LEU A 168 6.22 20.31 21.72
C LEU A 168 7.65 20.49 22.22
N GLN A 169 8.43 19.41 22.23
CA GLN A 169 9.85 19.47 22.52
C GLN A 169 10.59 20.00 21.29
N ILE A 170 11.45 21.01 21.48
CA ILE A 170 12.27 21.62 20.43
C ILE A 170 13.74 21.56 20.85
N GLU A 171 14.58 20.96 20.01
CA GLU A 171 16.03 20.87 20.23
C GLU A 171 16.73 21.92 19.37
N ILE A 172 17.45 22.85 20.01
CA ILE A 172 18.23 23.91 19.35
C ILE A 172 19.72 23.60 19.49
N GLY A 173 20.41 23.52 18.34
CA GLY A 173 21.85 23.22 18.30
C GLY A 173 22.63 24.16 17.39
N ASN A 174 23.65 23.60 16.74
CA ASN A 174 24.46 24.28 15.73
C ASN A 174 23.69 24.45 14.42
N LYS A 175 24.10 25.41 13.57
CA LYS A 175 23.48 25.63 12.26
C LYS A 175 23.58 24.38 11.38
N VAL A 176 22.45 23.97 10.82
CA VAL A 176 22.32 22.84 9.90
C VAL A 176 22.12 23.37 8.49
N LYS A 177 22.93 22.90 7.54
CA LYS A 177 22.74 23.23 6.12
C LYS A 177 21.67 22.31 5.53
N ARG A 178 20.56 22.88 5.10
CA ARG A 178 19.45 22.15 4.47
C ARG A 178 19.30 22.50 3.00
N LYS A 179 19.10 21.50 2.14
CA LYS A 179 18.79 21.72 0.72
C LYS A 179 17.36 22.27 0.61
N PRO A 180 17.08 23.29 -0.23
CA PRO A 180 15.70 23.71 -0.51
C PRO A 180 14.81 22.56 -0.98
N LEU A 181 13.50 22.68 -0.79
CA LEU A 181 12.49 21.77 -1.33
C LEU A 181 11.55 22.52 -2.26
N GLU A 182 11.25 21.87 -3.37
CA GLU A 182 10.19 22.28 -4.28
C GLU A 182 9.26 21.07 -4.49
N TYR A 183 8.00 21.26 -4.12
CA TYR A 183 6.95 20.26 -4.35
C TYR A 183 6.32 20.42 -5.74
N GLY A 184 6.50 21.58 -6.38
CA GLY A 184 5.82 21.95 -7.63
C GLY A 184 5.95 20.92 -8.76
N GLN A 185 7.15 20.35 -8.95
CA GLN A 185 7.37 19.31 -9.98
C GLN A 185 6.56 18.04 -9.69
N VAL A 186 6.56 17.58 -8.44
CA VAL A 186 5.84 16.36 -8.05
C VAL A 186 4.33 16.56 -8.14
N VAL A 187 3.83 17.69 -7.66
CA VAL A 187 2.40 18.04 -7.77
C VAL A 187 1.96 18.06 -9.22
N THR A 188 2.78 18.64 -10.11
CA THR A 188 2.52 18.66 -11.55
C THR A 188 2.47 17.24 -12.11
N THR A 189 3.45 16.38 -11.82
CA THR A 189 3.45 14.98 -12.28
C THR A 189 2.22 14.21 -11.80
N VAL A 190 1.87 14.31 -10.51
CA VAL A 190 0.70 13.62 -9.93
C VAL A 190 -0.61 14.09 -10.60
N LYS A 191 -0.75 15.41 -10.83
CA LYS A 191 -1.91 15.97 -11.52
C LYS A 191 -1.98 15.50 -12.98
N THR A 192 -0.86 15.49 -13.70
CA THR A 192 -0.79 14.97 -15.07
C THR A 192 -1.19 13.50 -15.14
N VAL A 193 -0.66 12.65 -14.25
CA VAL A 193 -1.04 11.23 -14.16
C VAL A 193 -2.54 11.09 -13.92
N ASN A 194 -3.09 11.85 -12.97
CA ASN A 194 -4.51 11.86 -12.67
C ASN A 194 -5.37 12.30 -13.87
N ASP A 195 -4.91 13.31 -14.61
CA ASP A 195 -5.61 13.79 -15.80
C ASP A 195 -5.62 12.74 -16.92
N VAL A 196 -4.50 12.03 -17.14
CA VAL A 196 -4.42 10.89 -18.08
C VAL A 196 -5.36 9.76 -17.66
N PHE A 197 -5.35 9.37 -16.38
CA PHE A 197 -6.29 8.35 -15.87
C PHE A 197 -7.75 8.81 -16.01
N ARG A 198 -8.03 10.09 -15.76
CA ARG A 198 -9.38 10.65 -15.96
C ARG A 198 -9.79 10.58 -17.42
N GLU A 199 -8.89 10.89 -18.36
CA GLU A 199 -9.17 10.84 -19.79
C GLU A 199 -9.44 9.41 -20.28
N ILE A 200 -8.61 8.43 -19.87
CA ILE A 200 -8.82 7.00 -20.15
C ILE A 200 -10.16 6.55 -19.55
N ASN A 201 -10.42 6.88 -18.29
CA ASN A 201 -11.66 6.49 -17.63
C ASN A 201 -12.88 7.15 -18.28
N SER A 202 -12.81 8.41 -18.69
CA SER A 202 -13.88 9.08 -19.45
C SER A 202 -14.14 8.41 -20.79
N ALA A 203 -13.09 7.94 -21.48
CA ALA A 203 -13.22 7.25 -22.76
C ALA A 203 -13.77 5.81 -22.62
N MET A 204 -13.59 5.19 -21.46
CA MET A 204 -14.05 3.83 -21.15
C MET A 204 -15.34 3.78 -20.33
N ALA A 205 -15.79 4.90 -19.76
CA ALA A 205 -16.95 4.95 -18.89
C ALA A 205 -18.25 4.82 -19.69
N LEU A 206 -19.12 3.92 -19.24
CA LEU A 206 -20.54 3.94 -19.57
C LEU A 206 -21.21 5.14 -18.87
N ASP A 207 -22.24 5.71 -19.50
CA ASP A 207 -22.97 6.87 -18.97
C ASP A 207 -23.35 6.68 -17.48
N GLY A 208 -22.93 7.61 -16.63
CA GLY A 208 -23.26 7.65 -15.20
C GLY A 208 -22.19 7.13 -14.22
N MET A 209 -21.03 6.67 -14.69
CA MET A 209 -19.94 6.24 -13.80
C MET A 209 -19.16 7.44 -13.22
N GLN A 210 -19.13 7.56 -11.89
CA GLN A 210 -18.32 8.58 -11.19
C GLN A 210 -16.83 8.25 -11.34
N ILE A 211 -16.08 9.13 -12.01
CA ILE A 211 -14.64 8.98 -12.15
C ILE A 211 -13.98 9.39 -10.83
N ALA A 212 -13.20 8.50 -10.23
CA ALA A 212 -12.44 8.77 -9.02
C ALA A 212 -11.51 9.99 -9.25
N LYS A 213 -11.59 10.98 -8.35
CA LYS A 213 -10.66 12.12 -8.31
C LYS A 213 -9.57 11.84 -7.29
N VAL A 214 -8.32 12.18 -7.60
CA VAL A 214 -7.27 12.26 -6.58
C VAL A 214 -7.71 13.25 -5.48
N PRO A 215 -7.85 12.80 -4.23
CA PRO A 215 -8.35 13.67 -3.16
C PRO A 215 -7.31 14.72 -2.75
N GLU A 216 -7.78 15.91 -2.33
CA GLU A 216 -6.92 17.02 -1.91
C GLU A 216 -5.96 16.64 -0.77
N ALA A 217 -6.36 15.70 0.07
CA ALA A 217 -5.55 15.16 1.16
C ALA A 217 -4.21 14.53 0.67
N LEU A 218 -4.11 14.10 -0.60
CA LEU A 218 -2.84 13.64 -1.17
C LEU A 218 -1.82 14.78 -1.30
N PHE A 219 -2.29 16.02 -1.40
CA PHE A 219 -1.48 17.24 -1.50
C PHE A 219 -1.22 17.86 -0.11
N THR A 220 -0.87 17.02 0.86
CA THR A 220 -0.38 17.43 2.18
C THR A 220 1.08 17.04 2.34
N ALA A 221 1.88 17.84 3.05
CA ALA A 221 3.31 17.62 3.15
C ALA A 221 3.66 16.31 3.87
N GLY A 222 2.80 15.85 4.80
CA GLY A 222 2.87 14.52 5.42
C GLY A 222 2.75 13.38 4.42
N MET A 223 1.97 13.55 3.35
CA MET A 223 1.90 12.59 2.24
C MET A 223 3.11 12.69 1.32
N MET A 224 3.69 13.88 1.12
CA MET A 224 4.86 14.11 0.25
C MET A 224 6.20 13.63 0.83
N THR A 225 6.17 12.67 1.76
CA THR A 225 7.35 12.17 2.46
C THR A 225 8.02 11.00 1.73
N GLY A 226 9.22 10.61 2.17
CA GLY A 226 9.89 9.40 1.68
C GLY A 226 10.69 9.55 0.37
N ARG A 227 10.88 10.78 -0.13
CA ARG A 227 11.73 11.06 -1.31
C ARG A 227 13.18 10.58 -1.10
N ASP A 228 13.70 10.74 0.12
CA ASP A 228 15.07 10.35 0.49
C ASP A 228 15.20 8.87 0.96
N GLN A 229 14.11 8.11 0.99
CA GLN A 229 14.13 6.71 1.41
C GLN A 229 14.42 5.78 0.20
N ARG A 230 14.91 4.54 0.42
CA ARG A 230 15.19 3.57 -0.68
C ARG A 230 13.96 3.34 -1.56
N PRO A 231 14.03 3.17 -2.88
CA PRO A 231 12.82 2.90 -3.67
C PRO A 231 12.06 1.66 -3.21
N LEU A 232 10.75 1.67 -3.47
CA LEU A 232 9.82 0.59 -3.17
C LEU A 232 10.10 -0.63 -4.04
N ARG A 233 9.76 -1.79 -3.49
CA ARG A 233 9.76 -3.10 -4.16
C ARG A 233 8.38 -3.71 -3.99
N VAL A 234 7.72 -4.00 -5.10
CA VAL A 234 6.31 -4.37 -5.14
C VAL A 234 6.16 -5.71 -5.84
N LEU A 235 5.39 -6.62 -5.24
CA LEU A 235 5.07 -7.93 -5.78
C LEU A 235 3.56 -8.06 -6.02
N SER A 236 3.16 -8.34 -7.27
CA SER A 236 1.79 -8.57 -7.69
C SER A 236 1.62 -10.02 -8.15
N LEU A 237 0.65 -10.73 -7.59
CA LEU A 237 0.42 -12.15 -7.85
C LEU A 237 -0.98 -12.39 -8.42
N ASP A 238 -1.06 -12.94 -9.63
CA ASP A 238 -2.34 -13.23 -10.28
C ASP A 238 -3.09 -14.38 -9.61
N GLY A 239 -4.40 -14.46 -9.86
CA GLY A 239 -5.21 -15.63 -9.56
C GLY A 239 -5.12 -16.71 -10.64
N GLY A 240 -5.23 -17.99 -10.22
CA GLY A 240 -5.15 -19.11 -11.16
C GLY A 240 -5.19 -20.52 -10.58
N GLY A 241 -5.91 -20.74 -9.47
CA GLY A 241 -6.10 -22.08 -8.91
C GLY A 241 -4.77 -22.78 -8.61
N VAL A 242 -4.64 -24.08 -8.90
CA VAL A 242 -3.43 -24.88 -8.65
C VAL A 242 -2.17 -24.33 -9.31
N ARG A 243 -2.31 -23.56 -10.41
CA ARG A 243 -1.20 -23.03 -11.21
C ARG A 243 -0.39 -21.94 -10.52
N GLY A 244 -0.84 -21.43 -9.36
CA GLY A 244 -0.03 -20.54 -8.51
C GLY A 244 1.33 -21.09 -8.08
N ILE A 245 1.55 -22.41 -8.21
CA ILE A 245 2.88 -23.02 -8.03
C ILE A 245 3.93 -22.39 -8.96
N ALA A 246 3.55 -22.03 -10.19
CA ALA A 246 4.44 -21.36 -11.14
C ALA A 246 4.92 -20.01 -10.58
N ALA A 247 4.01 -19.25 -9.96
CA ALA A 247 4.34 -17.96 -9.40
C ALA A 247 5.34 -18.07 -8.24
N LEU A 248 5.20 -19.10 -7.40
CA LEU A 248 6.15 -19.38 -6.32
C LEU A 248 7.53 -19.80 -6.85
N MET A 249 7.59 -20.64 -7.88
CA MET A 249 8.85 -21.08 -8.49
C MET A 249 9.60 -19.92 -9.14
N LEU A 250 8.90 -19.06 -9.89
CA LEU A 250 9.49 -17.88 -10.52
C LEU A 250 9.97 -16.87 -9.47
N LEU A 251 9.18 -16.65 -8.40
CA LEU A 251 9.58 -15.80 -7.30
C LEU A 251 10.82 -16.34 -6.57
N ASP A 252 10.89 -17.65 -6.34
CA ASP A 252 12.03 -18.32 -5.72
C ASP A 252 13.32 -18.08 -6.52
N GLU A 253 13.24 -18.21 -7.84
CA GLU A 253 14.39 -18.00 -8.72
C GLU A 253 14.89 -16.54 -8.69
N VAL A 254 13.98 -15.57 -8.76
CA VAL A 254 14.33 -14.14 -8.66
C VAL A 254 14.91 -13.80 -7.29
N MET A 255 14.34 -14.35 -6.21
CA MET A 255 14.79 -14.13 -4.84
C MET A 255 16.16 -14.76 -4.56
N LYS A 256 16.41 -15.98 -5.04
CA LYS A 256 17.73 -16.63 -4.94
C LYS A 256 18.83 -15.80 -5.58
N ARG A 257 18.55 -15.17 -6.72
CA ARG A 257 19.52 -14.34 -7.45
C ARG A 257 19.68 -12.93 -6.86
N SER A 258 18.66 -12.38 -6.21
CA SER A 258 18.67 -11.00 -5.70
C SER A 258 18.97 -10.88 -4.20
N HIS A 259 18.35 -11.71 -3.37
CA HIS A 259 18.44 -11.67 -1.90
C HIS A 259 18.45 -13.09 -1.32
N PRO A 260 19.51 -13.89 -1.59
CA PRO A 260 19.58 -15.27 -1.11
C PRO A 260 19.44 -15.32 0.42
N GLY A 261 18.57 -16.22 0.90
CA GLY A 261 18.32 -16.43 2.33
C GLY A 261 17.38 -15.41 2.99
N LYS A 262 16.92 -14.38 2.28
CA LYS A 262 15.89 -13.44 2.78
C LYS A 262 14.48 -13.98 2.57
N LEU A 263 13.56 -13.57 3.45
CA LEU A 263 12.14 -13.83 3.31
C LEU A 263 11.49 -12.74 2.44
N PRO A 264 10.43 -13.04 1.67
CA PRO A 264 9.79 -12.04 0.81
C PRO A 264 9.31 -10.80 1.56
N HIS A 265 8.80 -10.94 2.79
CA HIS A 265 8.37 -9.80 3.60
C HIS A 265 9.52 -8.87 4.05
N GLU A 266 10.77 -9.32 3.97
CA GLU A 266 11.95 -8.49 4.24
C GLU A 266 12.41 -7.72 2.99
N VAL A 267 12.01 -8.19 1.80
CA VAL A 267 12.45 -7.66 0.50
C VAL A 267 11.41 -6.73 -0.10
N PHE A 268 10.13 -7.12 -0.06
CA PHE A 268 9.03 -6.37 -0.65
C PHE A 268 8.34 -5.47 0.37
N ASP A 269 8.10 -4.22 -0.02
CA ASP A 269 7.32 -3.26 0.77
C ASP A 269 5.82 -3.54 0.68
N MET A 270 5.38 -4.08 -0.46
CA MET A 270 3.97 -4.39 -0.70
C MET A 270 3.81 -5.68 -1.51
N ILE A 271 2.95 -6.59 -1.05
CA ILE A 271 2.56 -7.81 -1.77
C ILE A 271 1.04 -7.82 -1.93
N GLY A 272 0.57 -7.88 -3.17
CA GLY A 272 -0.85 -7.92 -3.50
C GLY A 272 -1.17 -9.15 -4.32
N GLY A 273 -2.38 -9.69 -4.14
CA GLY A 273 -2.76 -10.91 -4.82
C GLY A 273 -4.26 -11.08 -5.02
N THR A 274 -4.62 -11.86 -6.03
CA THR A 274 -6.01 -12.24 -6.30
C THR A 274 -6.17 -13.76 -6.25
N SER A 275 -7.26 -14.27 -5.68
CA SER A 275 -7.52 -15.71 -5.55
C SER A 275 -6.35 -16.44 -4.87
N THR A 276 -5.86 -17.53 -5.47
CA THR A 276 -4.59 -18.18 -5.13
C THR A 276 -3.44 -17.20 -4.86
N GLY A 277 -3.26 -16.18 -5.71
CA GLY A 277 -2.21 -15.17 -5.53
C GLY A 277 -2.40 -14.37 -4.25
N GLY A 278 -3.65 -14.11 -3.85
CA GLY A 278 -3.98 -13.48 -2.56
C GLY A 278 -3.66 -14.37 -1.37
N PHE A 279 -3.90 -15.68 -1.49
CA PHE A 279 -3.49 -16.65 -0.48
C PHE A 279 -1.96 -16.72 -0.32
N ILE A 280 -1.23 -16.73 -1.44
CA ILE A 280 0.24 -16.64 -1.46
C ILE A 280 0.72 -15.33 -0.84
N ALA A 281 0.08 -14.19 -1.15
CA ALA A 281 0.42 -12.89 -0.57
C ALA A 281 0.32 -12.89 0.97
N VAL A 282 -0.73 -13.53 1.52
CA VAL A 282 -0.88 -13.69 2.97
C VAL A 282 0.20 -14.62 3.55
N MET A 283 0.47 -15.77 2.93
CA MET A 283 1.53 -16.68 3.39
C MET A 283 2.91 -15.99 3.44
N LEU A 284 3.27 -15.29 2.37
CA LEU A 284 4.57 -14.63 2.25
C LEU A 284 4.69 -13.37 3.13
N GLY A 285 3.68 -12.49 3.11
CA GLY A 285 3.74 -11.19 3.78
C GLY A 285 3.25 -11.21 5.23
N ARG A 286 2.09 -11.85 5.49
CA ARG A 286 1.48 -11.86 6.83
C ARG A 286 1.99 -12.99 7.71
N MET A 287 2.14 -14.21 7.17
CA MET A 287 2.66 -15.37 7.90
C MET A 287 4.19 -15.46 7.86
N LYS A 288 4.85 -14.53 7.14
CA LYS A 288 6.31 -14.41 7.03
C LYS A 288 6.97 -15.74 6.62
N MET A 289 6.35 -16.46 5.68
CA MET A 289 6.87 -17.74 5.20
C MET A 289 8.10 -17.56 4.30
N SER A 290 9.00 -18.54 4.37
CA SER A 290 9.97 -18.75 3.29
C SER A 290 9.22 -19.21 2.03
N ILE A 291 9.81 -19.02 0.85
CA ILE A 291 9.17 -19.49 -0.39
C ILE A 291 9.08 -21.01 -0.42
N ALA A 292 10.07 -21.72 0.13
CA ALA A 292 10.06 -23.18 0.26
C ALA A 292 8.92 -23.69 1.17
N ASP A 293 8.72 -23.05 2.32
CA ASP A 293 7.58 -23.35 3.22
C ASP A 293 6.27 -23.07 2.51
N CYS A 294 6.19 -21.94 1.80
CA CYS A 294 5.01 -21.51 1.06
C CYS A 294 4.66 -22.53 -0.04
N ILE A 295 5.64 -23.01 -0.82
CA ILE A 295 5.48 -24.09 -1.80
C ILE A 295 4.93 -25.34 -1.13
N THR A 296 5.54 -25.78 -0.03
CA THR A 296 5.12 -26.99 0.69
C THR A 296 3.68 -26.86 1.20
N CYS A 297 3.36 -25.74 1.85
CA CYS A 297 2.03 -25.44 2.37
C CYS A 297 1.01 -25.36 1.24
N TYR A 298 1.37 -24.68 0.14
CA TYR A 298 0.52 -24.49 -1.01
C TYR A 298 0.21 -25.80 -1.74
N THR A 299 1.22 -26.65 -1.97
CA THR A 299 1.01 -27.99 -2.55
C THR A 299 0.13 -28.85 -1.65
N LYS A 300 0.36 -28.86 -0.33
CA LYS A 300 -0.50 -29.57 0.63
C LYS A 300 -1.92 -29.01 0.60
N PHE A 301 -2.07 -27.69 0.60
CA PHE A 301 -3.35 -26.98 0.55
C PHE A 301 -4.14 -27.39 -0.70
N MET A 302 -3.55 -27.28 -1.89
CA MET A 302 -4.22 -27.62 -3.15
C MET A 302 -4.63 -29.10 -3.24
N ASN A 303 -3.86 -30.01 -2.65
CA ASN A 303 -4.25 -31.43 -2.55
C ASN A 303 -5.46 -31.67 -1.62
N VAL A 304 -5.71 -30.79 -0.65
CA VAL A 304 -6.75 -30.96 0.39
C VAL A 304 -8.00 -30.11 0.13
N VAL A 305 -7.86 -29.02 -0.63
CA VAL A 305 -8.84 -27.92 -0.74
C VAL A 305 -9.73 -28.00 -1.97
N PHE A 306 -9.55 -28.99 -2.84
CA PHE A 306 -10.59 -29.34 -3.79
C PHE A 306 -11.38 -30.53 -3.23
N PRO A 307 -12.46 -30.30 -2.45
CA PRO A 307 -13.16 -29.03 -2.12
C PRO A 307 -12.76 -28.37 -0.76
N PRO A 308 -13.00 -27.06 -0.55
CA PRO A 308 -12.27 -26.25 0.41
C PRO A 308 -12.93 -26.32 1.78
N LYS A 309 -12.19 -26.76 2.78
CA LYS A 309 -12.68 -26.75 4.16
C LYS A 309 -12.06 -25.57 4.90
N ASN A 310 -12.89 -24.67 5.44
CA ASN A 310 -12.47 -23.51 6.25
C ASN A 310 -11.45 -23.91 7.34
N LYS A 311 -11.59 -25.13 7.86
CA LYS A 311 -10.69 -25.74 8.83
C LYS A 311 -9.22 -25.73 8.38
N VAL A 312 -8.92 -26.00 7.11
CA VAL A 312 -7.53 -26.07 6.62
C VAL A 312 -6.82 -24.73 6.70
N ILE A 313 -7.52 -23.65 6.31
CA ILE A 313 -6.96 -22.29 6.38
C ILE A 313 -6.77 -21.87 7.84
N LYS A 314 -7.74 -22.17 8.70
CA LYS A 314 -7.65 -21.88 10.15
C LYS A 314 -6.52 -22.64 10.83
N ASP A 315 -6.36 -23.93 10.53
CA ASP A 315 -5.31 -24.76 11.10
C ASP A 315 -3.92 -24.22 10.71
N LEU A 316 -3.73 -23.80 9.46
CA LEU A 316 -2.49 -23.16 9.00
C LEU A 316 -2.21 -21.84 9.75
N ILE A 317 -3.23 -20.99 9.91
CA ILE A 317 -3.08 -19.73 10.64
C ILE A 317 -2.76 -19.99 12.12
N GLN A 318 -3.42 -20.96 12.75
CA GLN A 318 -3.14 -21.39 14.12
C GLN A 318 -1.69 -21.85 14.28
N GLU A 319 -1.21 -22.69 13.36
CA GLU A 319 0.17 -23.20 13.37
C GLU A 319 1.19 -22.08 13.24
N ARG A 320 0.94 -21.11 12.35
CA ARG A 320 1.93 -20.08 11.99
C ARG A 320 1.89 -18.84 12.87
N LEU A 321 0.70 -18.46 13.35
CA LEU A 321 0.48 -17.20 14.07
C LEU A 321 -0.04 -17.39 15.50
N GLY A 322 -0.32 -18.63 15.91
CA GLY A 322 -0.82 -18.94 17.26
C GLY A 322 -2.29 -18.58 17.50
N ASP A 323 -2.98 -17.99 16.52
CA ASP A 323 -4.36 -17.51 16.63
C ASP A 323 -5.10 -17.72 15.30
N PRO A 324 -6.06 -18.67 15.22
CA PRO A 324 -6.76 -19.02 13.98
C PRO A 324 -7.69 -17.90 13.49
N ASP A 325 -8.03 -16.97 14.36
CA ASP A 325 -8.92 -15.85 14.09
C ASP A 325 -8.16 -14.51 14.04
N LYS A 326 -6.83 -14.57 13.83
CA LYS A 326 -5.98 -13.39 13.67
C LYS A 326 -6.53 -12.45 12.60
N VAL A 327 -6.61 -11.16 12.94
CA VAL A 327 -7.10 -10.10 12.05
C VAL A 327 -6.07 -9.78 10.95
N LEU A 328 -6.56 -9.45 9.75
CA LEU A 328 -5.72 -9.09 8.61
C LEU A 328 -4.95 -7.78 8.85
N LEU A 329 -5.65 -6.74 9.33
CA LEU A 329 -5.10 -5.42 9.66
C LEU A 329 -3.96 -5.54 10.68
N MET A 330 -2.83 -4.88 10.39
CA MET A 330 -1.64 -4.89 11.24
C MET A 330 -1.35 -3.55 11.89
N ASP A 331 -1.83 -2.44 11.34
CA ASP A 331 -1.38 -1.09 11.73
C ASP A 331 -1.77 -0.66 13.15
N SER A 332 -2.65 -1.41 13.82
CA SER A 332 -2.91 -1.26 15.26
C SER A 332 -1.83 -1.87 16.16
N ASP A 333 -0.88 -2.63 15.61
CA ASP A 333 0.27 -3.22 16.29
C ASP A 333 1.54 -2.39 16.04
N PRO A 334 2.12 -1.74 17.06
CA PRO A 334 3.38 -1.01 16.93
C PRO A 334 4.52 -1.87 16.35
N ALA A 335 4.51 -3.19 16.56
CA ALA A 335 5.49 -4.11 15.98
C ALA A 335 5.32 -4.32 14.47
N ALA A 336 4.22 -3.86 13.88
CA ALA A 336 3.97 -3.89 12.45
C ALA A 336 4.45 -2.63 11.71
N GLN A 337 4.99 -1.64 12.41
CA GLN A 337 5.53 -0.45 11.77
C GLN A 337 6.74 -0.83 10.90
N GLY A 338 6.67 -0.51 9.61
CA GLY A 338 7.67 -0.92 8.62
C GLY A 338 7.53 -2.37 8.12
N SER A 339 6.46 -3.09 8.47
CA SER A 339 6.20 -4.41 7.89
C SER A 339 5.72 -4.32 6.44
N CYS A 340 5.99 -5.38 5.67
CA CYS A 340 5.41 -5.58 4.35
C CYS A 340 3.88 -5.41 4.37
N LYS A 341 3.36 -4.57 3.49
CA LYS A 341 1.94 -4.28 3.34
C LYS A 341 1.29 -5.33 2.44
N VAL A 342 0.17 -5.92 2.85
CA VAL A 342 -0.51 -6.99 2.11
C VAL A 342 -1.93 -6.58 1.75
N PHE A 343 -2.37 -6.89 0.53
CA PHE A 343 -3.79 -6.80 0.18
C PHE A 343 -4.23 -7.95 -0.73
N LEU A 344 -5.55 -8.17 -0.73
CA LEU A 344 -6.23 -9.18 -1.54
C LEU A 344 -7.44 -8.56 -2.24
N MET A 345 -7.73 -9.00 -3.46
CA MET A 345 -8.92 -8.57 -4.20
C MET A 345 -10.08 -9.57 -4.01
N ALA A 346 -11.28 -9.08 -3.76
CA ALA A 346 -12.51 -9.89 -3.70
C ALA A 346 -13.67 -9.15 -4.38
N VAL A 347 -14.60 -9.86 -5.00
CA VAL A 347 -15.76 -9.23 -5.65
C VAL A 347 -16.96 -9.27 -4.72
N ASN A 348 -17.63 -8.13 -4.56
CA ASN A 348 -18.94 -8.10 -3.89
C ASN A 348 -20.04 -8.55 -4.85
N GLN A 349 -20.67 -9.68 -4.57
CA GLN A 349 -21.72 -10.27 -5.40
C GLN A 349 -22.89 -9.30 -5.65
N SER A 350 -23.27 -8.48 -4.67
CA SER A 350 -24.45 -7.60 -4.76
C SER A 350 -24.27 -6.41 -5.71
N GLY A 351 -23.11 -6.26 -6.35
CA GLY A 351 -22.88 -5.23 -7.36
C GLY A 351 -21.72 -5.54 -8.31
N ALA A 352 -21.50 -6.82 -8.62
CA ALA A 352 -20.38 -7.26 -9.46
C ALA A 352 -20.36 -6.65 -10.88
N ASN A 353 -21.45 -6.03 -11.34
CA ASN A 353 -21.51 -5.31 -12.62
C ASN A 353 -21.34 -3.79 -12.50
N ASN A 354 -21.61 -3.21 -11.33
CA ASN A 354 -21.69 -1.75 -11.13
C ASN A 354 -20.76 -1.22 -10.02
N HIS A 355 -20.04 -2.10 -9.33
CA HIS A 355 -19.10 -1.74 -8.27
C HIS A 355 -17.70 -2.32 -8.56
N ALA A 356 -16.70 -1.54 -8.15
CA ALA A 356 -15.31 -1.97 -8.11
C ALA A 356 -15.12 -3.16 -7.14
N PRO A 357 -14.06 -3.97 -7.34
CA PRO A 357 -13.71 -5.03 -6.42
C PRO A 357 -13.30 -4.45 -5.06
N VAL A 358 -13.52 -5.22 -4.01
CA VAL A 358 -13.18 -4.86 -2.64
C VAL A 358 -11.72 -5.22 -2.36
N THR A 359 -10.96 -4.25 -1.86
CA THR A 359 -9.59 -4.45 -1.39
C THR A 359 -9.60 -4.83 0.08
N LEU A 360 -9.18 -6.05 0.39
CA LEU A 360 -9.00 -6.55 1.76
C LEU A 360 -7.53 -6.36 2.13
N ARG A 361 -7.23 -5.47 3.08
CA ARG A 361 -5.87 -4.95 3.31
C ARG A 361 -5.37 -5.11 4.74
N SER A 362 -4.07 -5.28 4.89
CA SER A 362 -3.37 -5.37 6.17
C SER A 362 -2.93 -4.01 6.72
N TYR A 363 -3.34 -2.92 6.07
CA TYR A 363 -2.96 -1.55 6.38
C TYR A 363 -4.17 -0.62 6.37
N GLU A 364 -4.07 0.49 7.10
CA GLU A 364 -5.02 1.58 7.04
C GLU A 364 -4.84 2.37 5.75
N HIS A 365 -5.95 2.74 5.12
CA HIS A 365 -5.92 3.68 4.02
C HIS A 365 -6.31 5.06 4.55
N PRO A 366 -5.57 6.13 4.23
CA PRO A 366 -5.82 7.44 4.84
C PRO A 366 -7.17 8.05 4.46
N LEU A 367 -7.81 7.55 3.40
CA LEU A 367 -9.05 8.11 2.87
C LEU A 367 -10.24 7.16 2.90
N GLU A 368 -10.02 5.89 3.27
CA GLU A 368 -11.06 4.86 3.15
C GLU A 368 -11.11 3.98 4.40
N ARG A 369 -12.33 3.76 4.89
CA ARG A 369 -12.58 2.74 5.90
C ARG A 369 -12.43 1.35 5.29
N PRO A 370 -11.92 0.36 6.06
CA PRO A 370 -11.97 -1.03 5.63
C PRO A 370 -13.42 -1.43 5.32
N ALA A 371 -13.66 -2.08 4.18
CA ALA A 371 -15.01 -2.53 3.80
C ALA A 371 -15.58 -3.53 4.82
N VAL A 372 -14.74 -4.45 5.29
CA VAL A 372 -15.07 -5.37 6.39
C VAL A 372 -14.04 -5.15 7.50
N PRO A 373 -14.31 -4.23 8.44
CA PRO A 373 -13.38 -4.02 9.53
C PRO A 373 -13.32 -5.28 10.40
N GLY A 374 -12.10 -5.69 10.75
CA GLY A 374 -11.87 -6.87 11.59
C GLY A 374 -11.90 -8.19 10.85
N ILE A 375 -11.91 -8.16 9.52
CA ILE A 375 -11.82 -9.37 8.71
C ILE A 375 -10.62 -10.21 9.15
N LYS A 376 -10.90 -11.48 9.46
CA LYS A 376 -9.89 -12.45 9.87
C LYS A 376 -9.09 -12.89 8.64
N LEU A 377 -7.85 -13.30 8.85
CA LEU A 377 -6.99 -13.79 7.76
C LEU A 377 -7.68 -14.90 6.96
N TRP A 378 -8.31 -15.88 7.64
CA TRP A 378 -8.99 -16.97 6.95
C TRP A 378 -10.21 -16.51 6.14
N GLU A 379 -10.93 -15.48 6.61
CA GLU A 379 -12.07 -14.89 5.91
C GLU A 379 -11.58 -14.16 4.66
N ALA A 380 -10.50 -13.39 4.77
CA ALA A 380 -9.93 -12.70 3.62
C ALA A 380 -9.42 -13.69 2.55
N CYS A 381 -8.73 -14.75 2.96
CA CYS A 381 -8.30 -15.82 2.06
C CYS A 381 -9.49 -16.53 1.39
N ARG A 382 -10.58 -16.79 2.13
CA ARG A 382 -11.82 -17.37 1.58
C ARG A 382 -12.53 -16.42 0.64
N ALA A 383 -12.60 -15.12 0.95
CA ALA A 383 -13.25 -14.12 0.13
C ALA A 383 -12.58 -13.99 -1.23
N THR A 384 -11.24 -13.87 -1.26
CA THR A 384 -10.51 -13.69 -2.52
C THR A 384 -10.58 -14.90 -3.44
N SER A 385 -10.77 -16.11 -2.89
CA SER A 385 -10.70 -17.38 -3.61
C SER A 385 -12.04 -18.07 -3.80
N ALA A 386 -13.17 -17.42 -3.51
CA ALA A 386 -14.51 -18.00 -3.61
C ALA A 386 -15.00 -18.10 -5.07
N ALA A 387 -14.29 -18.90 -5.88
CA ALA A 387 -14.54 -19.06 -7.30
C ALA A 387 -15.91 -19.71 -7.56
N PRO A 388 -16.81 -19.08 -8.35
CA PRO A 388 -18.09 -19.67 -8.69
C PRO A 388 -17.93 -21.06 -9.28
N SER A 389 -18.87 -21.96 -8.99
CA SER A 389 -18.86 -23.40 -9.37
C SER A 389 -17.86 -24.27 -8.62
N PHE A 390 -16.80 -23.71 -8.04
CA PHE A 390 -15.86 -24.45 -7.18
C PHE A 390 -16.21 -24.31 -5.71
N PHE A 391 -16.56 -23.09 -5.29
CA PHE A 391 -16.64 -22.74 -3.88
C PHE A 391 -17.86 -21.87 -3.58
N GLU A 392 -18.49 -22.12 -2.43
CA GLU A 392 -19.60 -21.29 -1.94
C GLU A 392 -19.13 -19.85 -1.63
N PRO A 393 -19.93 -18.83 -2.01
CA PRO A 393 -19.66 -17.44 -1.67
C PRO A 393 -19.49 -17.22 -0.16
N LEU A 394 -18.56 -16.35 0.24
CA LEU A 394 -18.35 -16.05 1.65
C LEU A 394 -19.24 -14.88 2.09
N LYS A 395 -20.09 -15.09 3.09
CA LYS A 395 -20.86 -14.02 3.73
C LYS A 395 -20.15 -13.52 4.98
N VAL A 396 -19.70 -12.27 4.98
CA VAL A 396 -19.02 -11.65 6.13
C VAL A 396 -19.16 -10.12 6.07
N GLY A 397 -19.37 -9.48 7.23
CA GLY A 397 -19.43 -8.02 7.33
C GLY A 397 -20.55 -7.34 6.51
N GLY A 398 -21.65 -8.05 6.21
CA GLY A 398 -22.71 -7.56 5.34
C GLY A 398 -22.43 -7.72 3.84
N PHE A 399 -21.25 -8.24 3.47
CA PHE A 399 -20.89 -8.54 2.08
C PHE A 399 -21.11 -10.02 1.78
N THR A 400 -21.36 -10.31 0.51
CA THR A 400 -21.27 -11.66 -0.05
C THR A 400 -20.15 -11.66 -1.07
N PHE A 401 -19.01 -12.27 -0.74
CA PHE A 401 -17.81 -12.25 -1.56
C PHE A 401 -17.73 -13.44 -2.51
N LEU A 402 -17.33 -13.13 -3.73
CA LEU A 402 -16.88 -14.04 -4.78
C LEU A 402 -15.38 -13.82 -5.04
N ASP A 403 -14.78 -14.75 -5.77
CA ASP A 403 -13.38 -14.67 -6.18
C ASP A 403 -13.05 -13.34 -6.86
N GLY A 404 -11.92 -12.75 -6.45
CA GLY A 404 -11.42 -11.49 -7.02
C GLY A 404 -11.12 -11.59 -8.51
N GLY A 405 -10.83 -12.80 -9.01
CA GLY A 405 -10.52 -13.09 -10.40
C GLY A 405 -11.64 -12.77 -11.38
N LEU A 406 -12.88 -12.59 -10.89
CA LEU A 406 -14.01 -12.15 -11.71
C LEU A 406 -13.91 -10.69 -12.17
N GLN A 407 -13.14 -9.85 -11.48
CA GLN A 407 -12.98 -8.42 -11.83
C GLN A 407 -11.51 -7.94 -11.85
N ALA A 408 -10.63 -8.55 -11.06
CA ALA A 408 -9.27 -8.08 -10.84
C ALA A 408 -8.27 -9.24 -10.74
N ASN A 409 -8.29 -10.16 -11.72
CA ASN A 409 -7.40 -11.33 -11.69
C ASN A 409 -5.91 -10.97 -11.66
N ASN A 410 -5.51 -9.84 -12.29
CA ASN A 410 -4.21 -9.21 -12.14
C ASN A 410 -4.34 -7.97 -11.24
N PRO A 411 -3.83 -8.00 -9.99
CA PRO A 411 -3.99 -6.88 -9.05
C PRO A 411 -3.03 -5.70 -9.31
N LEU A 412 -2.23 -5.70 -10.39
CA LEU A 412 -1.23 -4.68 -10.68
C LEU A 412 -1.79 -3.25 -10.67
N GLY A 413 -2.94 -3.02 -11.29
CA GLY A 413 -3.58 -1.69 -11.29
C GLY A 413 -3.92 -1.21 -9.88
N TRP A 414 -4.33 -2.13 -9.00
CA TRP A 414 -4.66 -1.83 -7.60
C TRP A 414 -3.42 -1.51 -6.77
N HIS A 415 -2.26 -2.10 -7.08
CA HIS A 415 -0.98 -1.66 -6.50
C HIS A 415 -0.69 -0.20 -6.84
N VAL A 416 -0.73 0.14 -8.14
CA VAL A 416 -0.41 1.50 -8.63
C VAL A 416 -1.33 2.55 -7.98
N LEU A 417 -2.61 2.22 -7.79
CA LEU A 417 -3.56 3.11 -7.12
C LEU A 417 -3.30 3.25 -5.61
N ASN A 418 -2.90 2.18 -4.92
CA ASN A 418 -2.71 2.23 -3.46
C ASN A 418 -1.37 2.85 -3.02
N ILE A 419 -0.29 2.66 -3.81
CA ILE A 419 1.07 3.07 -3.41
C ILE A 419 1.18 4.55 -3.01
N PRO A 420 0.63 5.52 -3.79
CA PRO A 420 0.71 6.94 -3.41
C PRO A 420 0.07 7.25 -2.06
N TYR A 421 -1.01 6.53 -1.69
CA TYR A 421 -1.70 6.74 -0.42
C TYR A 421 -1.02 6.04 0.75
N VAL A 422 -0.34 4.92 0.51
CA VAL A 422 0.29 4.11 1.56
C VAL A 422 1.72 4.58 1.86
N PHE A 423 2.47 4.97 0.83
CA PHE A 423 3.90 5.30 0.92
C PHE A 423 4.24 6.75 0.55
N GLY A 424 3.26 7.52 0.08
CA GLY A 424 3.44 8.88 -0.43
C GLY A 424 3.68 8.92 -1.94
N PRO A 425 3.18 9.94 -2.67
CA PRO A 425 3.33 10.05 -4.12
C PRO A 425 4.77 10.36 -4.57
N THR A 426 5.63 10.80 -3.65
CA THR A 426 7.06 11.06 -3.86
C THR A 426 7.93 9.82 -3.77
N ARG A 427 7.37 8.67 -3.38
CA ARG A 427 8.11 7.44 -3.15
C ARG A 427 8.41 6.74 -4.48
N ASN A 428 9.69 6.73 -4.86
CA ASN A 428 10.12 6.02 -6.06
C ASN A 428 9.92 4.51 -5.88
N THR A 429 9.64 3.79 -6.97
CA THR A 429 9.65 2.32 -7.00
C THR A 429 10.80 1.85 -7.87
N SER A 430 11.63 0.91 -7.41
CA SER A 430 12.70 0.32 -8.24
C SER A 430 12.24 -0.95 -8.94
N CYS A 431 11.32 -1.70 -8.33
CA CYS A 431 10.85 -2.96 -8.88
C CYS A 431 9.36 -3.16 -8.67
N PHE A 432 8.63 -3.27 -9.77
CA PHE A 432 7.31 -3.87 -9.86
C PHE A 432 7.44 -5.25 -10.51
N LEU A 433 7.35 -6.29 -9.69
CA LEU A 433 7.35 -7.68 -10.14
C LEU A 433 5.91 -8.19 -10.19
N SER A 434 5.38 -8.43 -11.38
CA SER A 434 4.08 -9.07 -11.61
C SER A 434 4.28 -10.49 -12.09
N ILE A 435 3.66 -11.46 -11.42
CA ILE A 435 3.79 -12.88 -11.77
C ILE A 435 2.41 -13.48 -12.01
N GLY A 436 2.21 -13.93 -13.24
CA GLY A 436 1.03 -14.65 -13.69
C GLY A 436 1.11 -16.15 -13.39
N THR A 437 -0.05 -16.81 -13.43
CA THR A 437 -0.20 -18.26 -13.22
C THR A 437 -0.33 -19.06 -14.53
N GLY A 438 0.02 -18.42 -15.64
CA GLY A 438 0.00 -18.96 -16.98
C GLY A 438 -1.24 -18.66 -17.81
N THR A 439 -1.05 -18.63 -19.13
CA THR A 439 -2.11 -18.37 -20.11
C THR A 439 -2.83 -19.67 -20.49
N PRO A 440 -4.18 -19.73 -20.42
CA PRO A 440 -4.93 -20.85 -20.99
C PRO A 440 -4.81 -20.85 -22.53
N ARG A 441 -5.20 -21.97 -23.17
CA ARG A 441 -5.25 -22.09 -24.63
C ARG A 441 -6.09 -20.98 -25.26
N THR A 442 -5.74 -20.61 -26.49
CA THR A 442 -6.58 -19.71 -27.29
C THR A 442 -7.88 -20.42 -27.64
N GLU A 443 -8.99 -20.06 -26.98
CA GLU A 443 -10.31 -20.53 -27.37
C GLU A 443 -10.94 -19.56 -28.40
N THR A 444 -11.46 -20.10 -29.50
CA THR A 444 -12.30 -19.32 -30.43
C THR A 444 -13.68 -19.14 -29.80
N VAL A 445 -14.21 -17.92 -29.85
CA VAL A 445 -15.56 -17.63 -29.33
C VAL A 445 -16.58 -18.50 -30.07
N PRO A 446 -17.33 -19.38 -29.38
CA PRO A 446 -18.33 -20.23 -30.03
C PRO A 446 -19.45 -19.37 -30.65
N ASN A 447 -19.99 -19.81 -31.80
CA ASN A 447 -21.18 -19.19 -32.40
C ASN A 447 -22.36 -19.21 -31.41
N ALA A 448 -23.05 -18.08 -31.27
CA ALA A 448 -24.09 -17.82 -30.27
C ALA A 448 -25.29 -18.80 -30.25
N ASN A 449 -25.40 -19.70 -31.23
CA ASN A 449 -26.57 -20.57 -31.42
C ASN A 449 -26.40 -21.99 -30.83
N ALA A 450 -25.31 -22.31 -30.13
CA ALA A 450 -25.06 -23.67 -29.59
C ALA A 450 -24.48 -23.66 -28.17
N VAL A 451 -25.02 -22.83 -27.28
CA VAL A 451 -24.39 -22.55 -25.98
C VAL A 451 -24.98 -23.40 -24.86
N ASN A 452 -24.19 -24.33 -24.30
CA ASN A 452 -24.42 -24.92 -22.98
C ASN A 452 -24.04 -23.87 -21.91
N ILE A 453 -24.97 -23.57 -20.99
CA ILE A 453 -24.82 -22.55 -19.93
C ILE A 453 -23.53 -22.73 -19.11
N VAL A 454 -23.13 -23.98 -18.84
CA VAL A 454 -21.88 -24.28 -18.10
C VAL A 454 -20.64 -23.97 -18.95
N GLY A 455 -20.67 -24.29 -20.24
CA GLY A 455 -19.58 -23.98 -21.17
C GLY A 455 -19.41 -22.47 -21.36
N PHE A 456 -20.52 -21.72 -21.43
CA PHE A 456 -20.50 -20.26 -21.51
C PHE A 456 -19.91 -19.60 -20.26
N ALA A 457 -20.30 -20.09 -19.07
CA ALA A 457 -19.75 -19.59 -17.81
C ALA A 457 -18.24 -19.85 -17.71
N LYS A 458 -17.76 -21.01 -18.18
CA LYS A 458 -16.33 -21.32 -18.28
C LYS A 458 -15.60 -20.41 -19.27
N SER A 459 -16.14 -20.17 -20.47
CA SER A 459 -15.54 -19.26 -21.45
C SER A 459 -15.57 -17.79 -21.01
N MET A 460 -16.60 -17.35 -20.27
CA MET A 460 -16.62 -16.01 -19.69
C MET A 460 -15.66 -15.87 -18.51
N ALA A 461 -15.48 -16.92 -17.70
CA ALA A 461 -14.45 -16.96 -16.66
C ALA A 461 -13.05 -16.90 -17.27
N SER A 462 -12.78 -17.63 -18.37
CA SER A 462 -11.47 -17.56 -19.05
C SER A 462 -11.18 -16.18 -19.64
N ILE A 463 -12.18 -15.49 -20.19
CA ILE A 463 -12.08 -14.09 -20.67
C ILE A 463 -11.87 -13.11 -19.51
N ALA A 464 -12.60 -13.22 -18.40
CA ALA A 464 -12.43 -12.39 -17.21
C ALA A 464 -11.05 -12.59 -16.55
N THR A 465 -10.41 -13.75 -16.76
CA THR A 465 -9.04 -14.05 -16.31
C THR A 465 -7.94 -13.60 -17.26
N ASN A 466 -8.23 -12.87 -18.35
CA ASN A 466 -7.18 -12.35 -19.25
C ASN A 466 -6.37 -11.24 -18.57
N THR A 467 -5.31 -11.65 -17.87
CA THR A 467 -4.42 -10.79 -17.08
C THR A 467 -3.48 -9.93 -17.94
N GLU A 468 -3.44 -10.18 -19.25
CA GLU A 468 -2.53 -9.53 -20.17
C GLU A 468 -3.01 -8.14 -20.63
N ILE A 469 -4.33 -7.90 -20.67
CA ILE A 469 -4.85 -6.55 -20.93
C ILE A 469 -4.44 -5.57 -19.82
N THR A 470 -4.57 -5.99 -18.55
CA THR A 470 -4.12 -5.20 -17.40
C THR A 470 -2.61 -4.99 -17.43
N ASN A 471 -1.83 -6.01 -17.80
CA ASN A 471 -0.39 -5.92 -18.00
C ASN A 471 -0.03 -4.83 -19.03
N ILE A 472 -0.67 -4.85 -20.21
CA ILE A 472 -0.42 -3.87 -21.28
C ILE A 472 -0.75 -2.44 -20.83
N LEU A 473 -1.93 -2.24 -20.23
CA LEU A 473 -2.39 -0.92 -19.80
C LEU A 473 -1.45 -0.30 -18.75
N PHE A 474 -1.08 -1.06 -17.73
CA PHE A 474 -0.29 -0.52 -16.61
C PHE A 474 1.21 -0.54 -16.84
N ARG A 475 1.74 -1.42 -17.70
CA ARG A 475 3.16 -1.40 -18.06
C ARG A 475 3.59 -0.04 -18.62
N SER A 476 2.85 0.47 -19.60
CA SER A 476 3.19 1.74 -20.25
C SER A 476 3.12 2.90 -19.27
N LEU A 477 2.14 2.90 -18.37
CA LEU A 477 2.01 3.90 -17.31
C LEU A 477 3.17 3.81 -16.31
N ILE A 478 3.47 2.61 -15.79
CA ILE A 478 4.56 2.41 -14.81
C ILE A 478 5.92 2.81 -15.39
N ASN A 479 6.18 2.47 -16.66
CA ASN A 479 7.44 2.83 -17.31
C ASN A 479 7.49 4.32 -17.69
N ALA A 480 6.40 4.91 -18.19
CA ALA A 480 6.35 6.33 -18.58
C ALA A 480 6.51 7.29 -17.38
N PHE A 481 6.04 6.89 -16.20
CA PHE A 481 6.13 7.69 -14.97
C PHE A 481 7.27 7.26 -14.05
N ALA A 482 8.22 6.47 -14.55
CA ALA A 482 9.46 6.18 -13.85
C ALA A 482 10.24 7.50 -13.64
N PRO A 483 10.80 7.75 -12.43
CA PRO A 483 11.65 8.92 -12.16
C PRO A 483 12.85 9.08 -13.13
N HIS A 484 13.18 8.00 -13.83
CA HIS A 484 14.15 7.92 -14.92
C HIS A 484 13.45 7.16 -16.06
N PRO A 485 12.95 7.85 -17.11
CA PRO A 485 12.17 7.23 -18.20
C PRO A 485 12.91 6.13 -18.95
N THR A 486 14.24 6.12 -18.85
CA THR A 486 15.15 5.17 -19.50
C THR A 486 15.41 3.91 -18.69
N GLU A 487 14.89 3.80 -17.45
CA GLU A 487 15.11 2.64 -16.58
C GLU A 487 13.85 1.77 -16.51
N LYS A 488 13.97 0.52 -16.98
CA LYS A 488 12.93 -0.50 -16.82
C LYS A 488 12.70 -0.77 -15.32
N LYS A 489 11.45 -0.67 -14.88
CA LYS A 489 11.04 -0.88 -13.47
C LYS A 489 9.95 -1.92 -13.30
N TYR A 490 9.46 -2.46 -14.41
CA TYR A 490 8.38 -3.43 -14.45
C TYR A 490 8.85 -4.73 -15.10
N TRP A 491 8.59 -5.85 -14.43
CA TRP A 491 8.83 -7.20 -14.92
C TRP A 491 7.57 -8.02 -14.79
N ARG A 492 7.15 -8.61 -15.92
CA ARG A 492 6.04 -9.55 -16.00
C ARG A 492 6.58 -10.94 -16.31
N PHE A 493 6.35 -11.89 -15.41
CA PHE A 493 6.57 -13.31 -15.72
C PHE A 493 5.22 -14.01 -15.85
N ASN A 494 5.04 -14.75 -16.94
CA ASN A 494 3.84 -15.56 -17.15
C ASN A 494 4.19 -16.79 -18.00
N VAL A 495 3.83 -17.98 -17.53
CA VAL A 495 4.16 -19.28 -18.14
C VAL A 495 3.12 -19.65 -19.21
N GLY A 496 3.49 -19.96 -20.45
CA GLY A 496 2.53 -20.24 -21.54
C GLY A 496 2.92 -19.52 -22.81
N ASP A 497 2.03 -19.29 -23.78
CA ASP A 497 2.38 -18.65 -25.05
C ASP A 497 2.85 -17.19 -24.87
N GLY A 498 3.77 -16.76 -25.74
CA GLY A 498 4.62 -15.58 -25.57
C GLY A 498 3.85 -14.36 -25.10
N CYS A 499 4.11 -13.90 -23.87
CA CYS A 499 3.70 -12.55 -23.49
C CYS A 499 4.35 -11.60 -24.49
N PRO A 500 3.57 -10.85 -25.27
CA PRO A 500 4.13 -9.91 -26.22
C PRO A 500 4.90 -8.84 -25.44
N ASP A 501 6.14 -8.60 -25.85
CA ASP A 501 7.01 -7.59 -25.25
C ASP A 501 7.34 -6.53 -26.32
N PHE A 502 7.43 -5.26 -25.90
CA PHE A 502 7.96 -4.22 -26.75
C PHE A 502 9.48 -4.33 -26.76
N VAL A 503 10.03 -4.69 -27.90
CA VAL A 503 11.47 -4.72 -28.12
C VAL A 503 11.85 -3.38 -28.77
N GLU A 504 12.74 -2.64 -28.12
CA GLU A 504 13.35 -1.47 -28.74
C GLU A 504 14.24 -1.95 -29.88
N THR A 505 13.94 -1.51 -31.09
CA THR A 505 14.72 -1.84 -32.27
C THR A 505 16.04 -1.07 -32.24
N ALA A 506 17.00 -1.48 -33.06
CA ALA A 506 18.26 -0.76 -33.23
C ALA A 506 18.07 0.71 -33.71
N GLU A 507 16.87 1.05 -34.17
CA GLU A 507 16.50 2.36 -34.70
C GLU A 507 15.79 3.24 -33.66
N GLY A 508 15.65 2.77 -32.41
CA GLY A 508 14.95 3.48 -31.34
C GLY A 508 13.42 3.50 -31.49
N THR A 509 12.88 2.63 -32.34
CA THR A 509 11.43 2.41 -32.47
C THR A 509 11.01 1.19 -31.64
N TRP A 510 9.72 1.07 -31.32
CA TRP A 510 9.21 -0.05 -30.53
C TRP A 510 8.45 -1.02 -31.43
N GLU A 511 8.88 -2.27 -31.45
CA GLU A 511 8.16 -3.34 -32.15
C GLU A 511 7.52 -4.31 -31.16
N TRP A 512 6.27 -4.67 -31.46
CA TRP A 512 5.61 -5.78 -30.81
C TRP A 512 6.27 -7.08 -31.25
N LYS A 513 6.95 -7.76 -30.33
CA LYS A 513 7.56 -9.06 -30.62
C LYS A 513 7.07 -10.09 -29.62
N LEU A 514 6.61 -11.24 -30.14
CA LEU A 514 6.56 -12.43 -29.30
C LEU A 514 8.00 -12.79 -28.96
N LEU A 515 8.31 -12.85 -27.66
CA LEU A 515 9.65 -13.15 -27.16
C LEU A 515 10.21 -14.48 -27.69
N GLU A 516 9.34 -15.39 -28.17
CA GLU A 516 9.61 -16.56 -29.00
C GLU A 516 8.25 -17.14 -29.47
N THR A 517 8.19 -17.76 -30.65
CA THR A 517 7.04 -18.61 -31.04
C THR A 517 7.07 -19.87 -30.17
N ARG A 518 6.05 -20.04 -29.32
CA ARG A 518 5.95 -21.15 -28.38
C ARG A 518 5.02 -22.23 -28.96
N GLU A 519 5.34 -23.50 -28.73
CA GLU A 519 4.34 -24.57 -28.89
C GLU A 519 3.36 -24.46 -27.71
N GLU A 520 2.05 -24.41 -28.00
CA GLU A 520 1.00 -24.36 -26.97
C GLU A 520 1.23 -25.44 -25.90
N GLN A 521 1.52 -25.04 -24.66
CA GLN A 521 1.68 -25.97 -23.54
C GLN A 521 0.35 -26.13 -22.79
N GLU A 522 -0.15 -27.36 -22.69
CA GLU A 522 -1.33 -27.69 -21.87
C GLU A 522 -0.98 -27.61 -20.38
N LEU A 523 -1.29 -26.48 -19.75
CA LEU A 523 -1.11 -26.26 -18.30
C LEU A 523 -2.20 -26.93 -17.45
N GLY A 524 -3.26 -27.45 -18.05
CA GLY A 524 -4.42 -28.09 -17.41
C GLY A 524 -5.38 -27.11 -16.69
N GLU A 525 -6.48 -27.65 -16.17
CA GLU A 525 -7.55 -26.87 -15.52
C GLU A 525 -7.13 -26.33 -14.14
N LEU A 526 -7.82 -25.29 -13.67
CA LEU A 526 -7.49 -24.56 -12.43
C LEU A 526 -7.67 -25.39 -11.15
N ASP A 527 -8.46 -26.45 -11.20
CA ASP A 527 -8.82 -27.34 -10.10
C ASP A 527 -8.17 -28.74 -10.21
N ASP A 528 -7.47 -29.02 -11.30
CA ASP A 528 -6.84 -30.30 -11.53
C ASP A 528 -5.47 -30.38 -10.84
N VAL A 529 -5.41 -31.04 -9.69
CA VAL A 529 -4.16 -31.25 -8.95
C VAL A 529 -3.13 -32.05 -9.78
N ALA A 530 -3.55 -32.89 -10.73
CA ALA A 530 -2.63 -33.57 -11.64
C ALA A 530 -1.94 -32.57 -12.59
N ALA A 531 -2.63 -31.51 -12.99
CA ALA A 531 -2.10 -30.41 -13.79
C ALA A 531 -1.01 -29.58 -13.08
N MET A 532 -0.89 -29.69 -11.75
CA MET A 532 0.21 -29.08 -11.01
C MET A 532 1.58 -29.59 -11.51
N LYS A 533 1.68 -30.88 -11.84
CA LYS A 533 2.93 -31.45 -12.41
C LYS A 533 3.25 -30.83 -13.77
N ASN A 534 2.24 -30.69 -14.63
CA ASN A 534 2.39 -30.05 -15.93
C ASN A 534 2.84 -28.60 -15.79
N THR A 535 2.25 -27.86 -14.83
CA THR A 535 2.63 -26.48 -14.53
C THR A 535 4.07 -26.38 -14.04
N ILE A 536 4.51 -27.28 -13.15
CA ILE A 536 5.91 -27.33 -12.68
C ILE A 536 6.85 -27.54 -13.86
N THR A 537 6.60 -28.56 -14.70
CA THR A 537 7.42 -28.85 -15.87
C THR A 537 7.44 -27.69 -16.88
N ALA A 538 6.29 -27.05 -17.13
CA ALA A 538 6.19 -25.89 -18.00
C ALA A 538 6.98 -24.70 -17.45
N THR A 539 6.95 -24.48 -16.14
CA THR A 539 7.70 -23.41 -15.47
C THR A 539 9.20 -23.65 -15.52
N GLU A 540 9.66 -24.89 -15.28
CA GLU A 540 11.07 -25.27 -15.42
C GLU A 540 11.58 -25.08 -16.85
N LYS A 541 10.76 -25.39 -17.85
CA LYS A 541 11.08 -25.11 -19.26
C LYS A 541 11.16 -23.61 -19.53
N TYR A 542 10.16 -22.85 -19.05
CA TYR A 542 10.12 -21.40 -19.20
C TYR A 542 11.37 -20.73 -18.63
N MET A 543 11.81 -21.09 -17.42
CA MET A 543 13.00 -20.49 -16.78
C MET A 543 14.31 -20.79 -17.52
N LYS A 544 14.34 -21.79 -18.41
CA LYS A 544 15.50 -22.16 -19.23
C LYS A 544 15.50 -21.51 -20.61
N LEU A 545 14.43 -20.79 -20.98
CA LEU A 545 14.41 -20.00 -22.22
C LEU A 545 15.38 -18.83 -22.08
N GLU A 546 16.15 -18.56 -23.13
CA GLU A 546 17.17 -17.51 -23.11
C GLU A 546 16.56 -16.15 -22.75
N GLY A 547 15.44 -15.78 -23.39
CA GLY A 547 14.74 -14.54 -23.08
C GLY A 547 14.21 -14.47 -21.63
N ALA A 548 13.72 -15.58 -21.08
CA ALA A 548 13.25 -15.63 -19.71
C ALA A 548 14.40 -15.54 -18.71
N GLU A 549 15.51 -16.22 -18.96
CA GLU A 549 16.71 -16.17 -18.11
C GLU A 549 17.29 -14.76 -18.05
N VAL A 550 17.36 -14.06 -19.19
CA VAL A 550 17.77 -12.65 -19.26
C VAL A 550 16.83 -11.77 -18.42
N MET A 551 15.51 -11.89 -18.60
CA MET A 551 14.55 -11.10 -17.83
C MET A 551 14.60 -11.39 -16.33
N ILE A 552 14.79 -12.65 -15.91
CA ILE A 552 14.95 -13.03 -14.51
C ILE A 552 16.21 -12.37 -13.92
N ASN A 553 17.32 -12.39 -14.66
CA ASN A 553 18.56 -11.74 -14.25
C ASN A 553 18.43 -10.21 -14.13
N GLU A 554 17.77 -9.56 -15.09
CA GLU A 554 17.47 -8.12 -15.02
C GLU A 554 16.60 -7.77 -13.81
N CYS A 555 15.53 -8.55 -13.61
CA CYS A 555 14.61 -8.36 -12.48
C CYS A 555 15.36 -8.51 -11.15
N ALA A 556 16.16 -9.57 -11.01
CA ALA A 556 16.93 -9.82 -9.80
C ALA A 556 17.93 -8.69 -9.51
N LYS A 557 18.61 -8.15 -10.53
CA LYS A 557 19.52 -7.00 -10.39
C LYS A 557 18.77 -5.75 -9.93
N SER A 558 17.63 -5.42 -10.54
CA SER A 558 16.84 -4.26 -10.14
C SER A 558 16.27 -4.41 -8.72
N LEU A 559 15.81 -5.62 -8.38
CA LEU A 559 15.33 -5.93 -7.05
C LEU A 559 16.44 -5.75 -6.02
N ALA A 560 17.67 -6.21 -6.31
CA ALA A 560 18.85 -6.07 -5.46
C ALA A 560 19.39 -4.65 -5.39
N ALA A 561 19.09 -3.78 -6.36
CA ALA A 561 19.59 -2.42 -6.41
C ALA A 561 19.18 -1.65 -5.13
N VAL A 562 20.19 -1.11 -4.45
CA VAL A 562 20.02 -0.12 -3.39
C VAL A 562 20.22 1.23 -4.05
N VAL A 563 19.15 1.82 -4.59
CA VAL A 563 19.24 3.19 -5.09
C VAL A 563 19.23 4.12 -3.87
N CYS A 564 20.42 4.41 -3.34
CA CYS A 564 20.60 5.58 -2.48
C CYS A 564 20.67 6.80 -3.41
N GLN A 565 19.61 7.62 -3.44
CA GLN A 565 19.71 8.96 -4.04
C GLN A 565 20.56 9.85 -3.10
N HIS A 566 21.55 10.54 -3.68
CA HIS A 566 22.50 11.45 -3.00
C HIS A 566 21.92 12.84 -2.69
#